data_AF-A0A932Q953-F1
#
_entry.id   AF-A0A932Q953-F1
#
_cell.length_a   1.000
_cell.length_b   1.000
_cell.length_c   1.000
_cell.angle_alpha   90.00
_cell.angle_beta   90.00
_cell.angle_gamma   90.00
#
_symmetry.space_group_name_H-M   'P 1'
#
loop_
_entity.id
_entity.type
_entity.pdbx_description
1 polymer ?
#
loop_
_entity_poly.entity_id
_entity_poly.type
_entity_poly.pdbx_seq_one_letter_code
_entity_poly.pdbx_strand_id
1 'polypeptide(L)'
;MIEHEAAANPEVADFYTYITVDQHLVKKGETHRRGGIHIDGVQGARYPVKIVPEHTYSASDKVGTVFYAQPFDLRGLDPSRQHVHAEIERQAKPENRVITDDYGLYFWDSYSAHEAGTADQDVVRTFVRIEYSKKVYDGVGDTHSPLFDYHWPSVPRPIPEALDDRPLAAALDARAKELGSQGYSPELADIQPWVPHTVKNLREYLTDNLGRKTVTAASAASAKFLIVVGEGADALAKARALGWKIGKQVDKKEGFHRVLEAKDPQGRKGFVIQRVNGNDRILHIQSLLKLAGVPEADVQTVGGTHSWRADYRRAFSNMGYVPDLVVYGFSNTLIDSTLLRNAFKNGRHFAALTRNYKKKLTAISGQGKSDLDGMTMQVLELADGRRVWFLHCMFGDLARDLVGAVADHGVKNVTFIGSAGSLDPGIPFGSMITPAVYRHDGTDEPLNLPAIPGIPNRGLYQKVPTPNVGTQTWTAQTRASGVDVVESELGHVVEEMRLHPGVRLQVALVISEVASGPNHRDMTEWGLSDLRKLFPDLNRVMDASLDSPDKSVYVVKSYKSVPLLSGP
;
A
#
# COMPACT_ATOMS: atom_id res chain seq x y z
N MET A 1 -21.87 41.22 -5.93
CA MET A 1 -20.50 40.67 -6.10
C MET A 1 -19.82 41.33 -7.29
N ILE A 2 -20.24 41.08 -8.53
CA ILE A 2 -19.57 41.61 -9.74
C ILE A 2 -19.49 43.14 -9.78
N GLU A 3 -20.61 43.84 -9.60
CA GLU A 3 -20.61 45.32 -9.59
C GLU A 3 -19.76 45.91 -8.48
N HIS A 4 -19.71 45.23 -7.33
CA HIS A 4 -18.87 45.64 -6.20
C HIS A 4 -17.39 45.47 -6.52
N GLU A 5 -17.00 44.31 -7.07
CA GLU A 5 -15.62 44.08 -7.51
C GLU A 5 -15.20 45.10 -8.57
N ALA A 6 -16.04 45.36 -9.57
CA ALA A 6 -15.73 46.34 -10.62
C ALA A 6 -15.60 47.78 -10.08
N ALA A 7 -16.35 48.13 -9.03
CA ALA A 7 -16.25 49.43 -8.38
C ALA A 7 -15.02 49.54 -7.45
N ALA A 8 -14.63 48.45 -6.79
CA ALA A 8 -13.57 48.43 -5.80
C ALA A 8 -12.19 48.12 -6.39
N ASN A 9 -12.14 47.35 -7.47
CA ASN A 9 -10.93 46.88 -8.14
C ASN A 9 -10.87 47.48 -9.56
N PRO A 10 -10.11 48.58 -9.77
CA PRO A 10 -9.99 49.20 -11.09
C PRO A 10 -9.29 48.29 -12.12
N GLU A 11 -8.63 47.22 -11.66
CA GLU A 11 -7.96 46.24 -12.51
C GLU A 11 -8.82 45.00 -12.78
N VAL A 12 -10.12 44.96 -12.40
CA VAL A 12 -10.96 43.75 -12.54
C VAL A 12 -10.96 43.15 -13.95
N ALA A 13 -10.77 43.99 -14.98
CA ALA A 13 -10.70 43.56 -16.37
C ALA A 13 -9.49 42.67 -16.69
N ASP A 14 -8.45 42.71 -15.84
CA ASP A 14 -7.23 41.89 -15.95
C ASP A 14 -7.35 40.55 -15.19
N PHE A 15 -8.50 40.27 -14.56
CA PHE A 15 -8.73 39.05 -13.79
C PHE A 15 -9.60 38.07 -14.58
N TYR A 16 -9.29 36.78 -14.44
CA TYR A 16 -10.24 35.72 -14.75
C TYR A 16 -11.29 35.66 -13.65
N THR A 17 -12.53 35.35 -14.03
CA THR A 17 -13.63 35.13 -13.07
C THR A 17 -14.03 33.66 -13.07
N TYR A 18 -13.97 33.03 -11.91
CA TYR A 18 -14.37 31.65 -11.70
C TYR A 18 -15.64 31.58 -10.87
N ILE A 19 -16.59 30.74 -11.27
CA ILE A 19 -17.84 30.52 -10.54
C ILE A 19 -17.90 29.05 -10.17
N THR A 20 -18.04 28.78 -8.88
CA THR A 20 -18.33 27.45 -8.34
C THR A 20 -19.75 27.45 -7.78
N VAL A 21 -20.54 26.48 -8.22
CA VAL A 21 -21.82 26.13 -7.57
C VAL A 21 -21.74 24.64 -7.27
N ASP A 22 -21.80 24.28 -6.00
CA ASP A 22 -21.70 22.90 -5.53
C ASP A 22 -22.90 22.57 -4.65
N GLN A 23 -23.60 21.48 -5.00
CA GLN A 23 -24.82 21.05 -4.33
C GLN A 23 -24.78 19.54 -4.10
N HIS A 24 -24.68 19.13 -2.84
CA HIS A 24 -24.87 17.73 -2.49
C HIS A 24 -25.23 17.53 -1.01
N LEU A 25 -25.55 16.27 -0.67
CA LEU A 25 -25.83 15.84 0.70
C LEU A 25 -24.52 15.75 1.50
N VAL A 26 -24.39 16.55 2.55
CA VAL A 26 -23.34 16.44 3.57
C VAL A 26 -23.88 15.66 4.75
N LYS A 27 -23.24 14.54 5.11
CA LYS A 27 -23.68 13.76 6.27
C LYS A 27 -23.21 14.38 7.57
N LYS A 28 -23.90 14.06 8.65
CA LYS A 28 -23.48 14.40 10.01
C LYS A 28 -22.03 13.96 10.27
N GLY A 29 -21.22 14.89 10.76
CA GLY A 29 -19.79 14.67 11.07
C GLY A 29 -18.87 14.75 9.85
N GLU A 30 -19.41 14.94 8.64
CA GLU A 30 -18.64 15.12 7.41
C GLU A 30 -18.57 16.61 7.01
N THR A 31 -17.68 16.91 6.08
CA THR A 31 -17.53 18.22 5.45
C THR A 31 -17.97 18.14 3.99
N HIS A 32 -18.42 19.26 3.40
CA HIS A 32 -18.90 19.29 1.99
C HIS A 32 -17.80 18.95 0.97
N ARG A 33 -16.55 19.31 1.25
CA ARG A 33 -15.39 18.90 0.45
C ARG A 33 -14.34 18.33 1.38
N ARG A 34 -13.36 17.63 0.82
CA ARG A 34 -12.23 17.07 1.57
C ARG A 34 -11.69 18.10 2.57
N GLY A 35 -11.62 17.69 3.83
CA GLY A 35 -11.25 18.56 4.94
C GLY A 35 -9.78 18.98 4.94
N GLY A 36 -9.47 19.89 5.84
CA GLY A 36 -8.13 20.44 6.08
C GLY A 36 -8.09 21.95 5.90
N ILE A 37 -7.16 22.58 6.61
CA ILE A 37 -7.01 24.02 6.67
C ILE A 37 -6.09 24.46 5.53
N HIS A 38 -6.59 25.37 4.70
CA HIS A 38 -5.87 25.84 3.52
C HIS A 38 -6.12 27.33 3.29
N ILE A 39 -5.35 27.88 2.36
CA ILE A 39 -5.60 29.17 1.76
C ILE A 39 -5.76 28.92 0.26
N ASP A 40 -6.76 29.52 -0.34
CA ASP A 40 -6.85 29.51 -1.80
C ASP A 40 -5.79 30.47 -2.35
N GLY A 41 -5.37 30.27 -3.59
CA GLY A 41 -4.49 31.25 -4.20
C GLY A 41 -3.02 31.16 -3.78
N VAL A 42 -2.56 30.05 -3.21
CA VAL A 42 -1.12 29.80 -3.07
C VAL A 42 -0.46 29.79 -4.46
N GLN A 43 0.54 30.65 -4.63
CA GLN A 43 1.22 30.83 -5.91
C GLN A 43 2.38 29.83 -6.13
N GLY A 44 2.88 29.23 -5.05
CA GLY A 44 3.88 28.17 -5.12
C GLY A 44 5.15 28.56 -5.88
N ALA A 45 5.86 27.55 -6.40
CA ALA A 45 6.99 27.74 -7.32
C ALA A 45 6.56 28.15 -8.74
N ARG A 46 5.27 27.96 -9.08
CA ARG A 46 4.69 28.23 -10.41
C ARG A 46 4.89 29.67 -10.87
N TYR A 47 4.65 30.59 -9.94
CA TYR A 47 4.75 32.02 -10.18
C TYR A 47 6.00 32.54 -9.45
N PRO A 48 7.17 32.58 -10.12
CA PRO A 48 8.42 33.04 -9.50
C PRO A 48 8.34 34.53 -9.15
N VAL A 49 7.68 35.30 -10.01
CA VAL A 49 7.23 36.66 -9.70
C VAL A 49 5.81 36.55 -9.15
N LYS A 50 5.61 37.02 -7.91
CA LYS A 50 4.29 36.95 -7.29
C LYS A 50 3.34 37.94 -7.96
N ILE A 51 2.16 37.46 -8.29
CA ILE A 51 1.06 38.25 -8.84
C ILE A 51 0.12 38.70 -7.72
N VAL A 52 -0.80 39.60 -8.04
CA VAL A 52 -1.80 40.11 -7.10
C VAL A 52 -2.62 38.93 -6.53
N PRO A 53 -2.86 38.88 -5.21
CA PRO A 53 -3.76 37.90 -4.58
C PRO A 53 -5.14 37.88 -5.23
N GLU A 54 -5.80 36.74 -5.14
CA GLU A 54 -7.17 36.61 -5.64
C GLU A 54 -8.19 37.13 -4.62
N HIS A 55 -9.34 37.54 -5.15
CA HIS A 55 -10.47 38.01 -4.38
C HIS A 55 -11.61 37.02 -4.49
N THR A 56 -12.13 36.58 -3.36
CA THR A 56 -13.12 35.52 -3.29
C THR A 56 -14.34 36.01 -2.54
N TYR A 57 -15.50 35.77 -3.15
CA TYR A 57 -16.80 35.93 -2.53
C TYR A 57 -17.43 34.56 -2.40
N SER A 58 -17.92 34.22 -1.22
CA SER A 58 -18.62 32.95 -1.02
C SER A 58 -19.86 33.10 -0.16
N ALA A 59 -20.84 32.25 -0.43
CA ALA A 59 -22.03 32.09 0.39
C ALA A 59 -22.39 30.61 0.45
N SER A 60 -23.05 30.22 1.54
CA SER A 60 -23.52 28.86 1.77
C SER A 60 -24.91 28.94 2.38
N ASP A 61 -25.85 28.11 1.93
CA ASP A 61 -27.18 28.05 2.55
C ASP A 61 -27.14 27.43 3.95
N LYS A 62 -26.21 26.49 4.17
CA LYS A 62 -25.97 25.76 5.42
C LYS A 62 -24.50 25.38 5.55
N VAL A 63 -24.03 25.08 6.76
CA VAL A 63 -22.66 24.57 7.02
C VAL A 63 -21.61 25.50 6.41
N GLY A 64 -21.54 26.71 6.96
CA GLY A 64 -20.66 27.78 6.49
C GLY A 64 -19.16 27.39 6.41
N THR A 65 -18.40 28.18 5.67
CA THR A 65 -16.93 28.11 5.69
C THR A 65 -16.44 28.51 7.09
N VAL A 66 -15.39 27.86 7.58
CA VAL A 66 -14.78 28.22 8.87
C VAL A 66 -13.45 28.90 8.61
N PHE A 67 -13.32 30.15 9.03
CA PHE A 67 -12.09 30.93 8.90
C PHE A 67 -11.27 30.87 10.19
N TYR A 68 -9.95 31.07 10.10
CA TYR A 68 -9.06 31.14 11.24
C TYR A 68 -8.55 32.57 11.42
N ALA A 69 -9.08 33.27 12.44
CA ALA A 69 -8.71 34.65 12.76
C ALA A 69 -7.39 34.73 13.54
N GLN A 70 -6.31 34.23 12.96
CA GLN A 70 -4.97 34.26 13.53
C GLN A 70 -3.90 34.51 12.47
N PRO A 71 -2.71 35.01 12.85
CA PRO A 71 -1.58 35.04 11.94
C PRO A 71 -0.98 33.63 11.75
N PHE A 72 -0.44 33.40 10.55
CA PHE A 72 0.35 32.21 10.20
C PHE A 72 1.76 32.66 9.80
N ASP A 73 2.79 32.11 10.45
CA ASP A 73 4.19 32.42 10.15
C ASP A 73 4.71 31.48 9.05
N LEU A 74 4.79 31.99 7.83
CA LEU A 74 5.32 31.26 6.68
C LEU A 74 6.75 31.69 6.32
N ARG A 75 7.45 32.43 7.20
CA ARG A 75 8.81 32.88 6.94
C ARG A 75 9.77 31.69 6.88
N GLY A 76 10.66 31.70 5.89
CA GLY A 76 11.62 30.62 5.68
C GLY A 76 11.03 29.36 5.03
N LEU A 77 9.73 29.36 4.73
CA LEU A 77 9.11 28.30 3.95
C LEU A 77 9.50 28.43 2.48
N ASP A 78 10.07 27.37 1.91
CA ASP A 78 10.33 27.23 0.48
C ASP A 78 9.15 26.48 -0.17
N PRO A 79 8.22 27.17 -0.87
CA PRO A 79 7.06 26.53 -1.46
C PRO A 79 7.39 25.64 -2.67
N SER A 80 8.65 25.58 -3.10
CA SER A 80 9.12 24.58 -4.08
C SER A 80 9.54 23.26 -3.43
N ARG A 81 9.69 23.23 -2.09
CA ARG A 81 10.21 22.10 -1.33
C ARG A 81 9.38 21.73 -0.11
N GLN A 82 8.42 22.56 0.28
CA GLN A 82 7.63 22.41 1.50
C GLN A 82 6.15 22.69 1.23
N HIS A 83 5.28 21.99 1.95
CA HIS A 83 3.82 22.07 1.77
C HIS A 83 3.23 23.20 2.61
N VAL A 84 2.75 24.25 1.95
CA VAL A 84 2.20 25.46 2.63
C VAL A 84 1.00 25.12 3.53
N HIS A 85 0.03 24.37 3.03
CA HIS A 85 -1.18 24.07 3.82
C HIS A 85 -0.90 23.20 5.06
N ALA A 86 0.02 22.24 4.96
CA ALA A 86 0.42 21.44 6.12
C ALA A 86 1.02 22.32 7.24
N GLU A 87 1.77 23.35 6.88
CA GLU A 87 2.33 24.29 7.87
C GLU A 87 1.26 25.22 8.46
N ILE A 88 0.29 25.66 7.66
CA ILE A 88 -0.87 26.42 8.14
C ILE A 88 -1.67 25.57 9.15
N GLU A 89 -2.00 24.34 8.78
CA GLU A 89 -2.76 23.43 9.64
C GLU A 89 -2.03 23.13 10.96
N ARG A 90 -0.70 22.96 10.93
CA ARG A 90 0.13 22.80 12.13
C ARG A 90 0.03 23.98 13.09
N GLN A 91 -0.11 25.20 12.57
CA GLN A 91 -0.17 26.42 13.38
C GLN A 91 -1.59 26.81 13.80
N ALA A 92 -2.61 26.28 13.14
CA ALA A 92 -3.99 26.64 13.37
C ALA A 92 -4.46 26.27 14.79
N LYS A 93 -5.20 27.20 15.41
CA LYS A 93 -5.70 27.05 16.77
C LYS A 93 -7.24 27.01 16.75
N PRO A 94 -7.87 25.96 17.29
CA PRO A 94 -9.33 25.84 17.26
C PRO A 94 -10.09 27.01 17.90
N GLU A 95 -9.51 27.66 18.91
CA GLU A 95 -10.09 28.83 19.56
C GLU A 95 -10.18 30.07 18.66
N ASN A 96 -9.46 30.10 17.54
CA ASN A 96 -9.50 31.19 16.57
C ASN A 96 -10.46 30.93 15.39
N ARG A 97 -11.27 29.87 15.46
CA ARG A 97 -12.25 29.53 14.42
C ARG A 97 -13.40 30.55 14.42
N VAL A 98 -13.70 31.07 13.24
CA VAL A 98 -14.82 31.95 12.95
C VAL A 98 -15.72 31.21 11.96
N ILE A 99 -16.86 30.74 12.47
CA ILE A 99 -17.86 30.04 11.66
C ILE A 99 -18.74 31.11 11.01
N THR A 100 -18.91 31.03 9.70
CA THR A 100 -19.82 31.93 8.98
C THR A 100 -21.28 31.56 9.18
N ASP A 101 -22.14 32.56 9.22
CA ASP A 101 -23.59 32.42 9.22
C ASP A 101 -24.12 31.85 7.90
N ASP A 102 -25.20 31.10 8.00
CA ASP A 102 -25.98 30.63 6.86
C ASP A 102 -26.50 31.82 6.03
N TYR A 103 -26.43 31.70 4.71
CA TYR A 103 -26.71 32.74 3.71
C TYR A 103 -25.87 34.03 3.83
N GLY A 104 -24.88 34.08 4.72
CA GLY A 104 -23.95 35.19 4.77
C GLY A 104 -23.09 35.25 3.50
N LEU A 105 -22.88 36.46 3.00
CA LEU A 105 -21.96 36.73 1.90
C LEU A 105 -20.62 37.19 2.46
N TYR A 106 -19.58 36.40 2.24
CA TYR A 106 -18.25 36.63 2.79
C TYR A 106 -17.27 36.98 1.69
N PHE A 107 -16.49 38.04 1.93
CA PHE A 107 -15.33 38.40 1.13
C PHE A 107 -14.06 37.94 1.84
N TRP A 108 -13.15 37.32 1.10
CA TRP A 108 -11.88 36.82 1.59
C TRP A 108 -10.86 36.69 0.45
N ASP A 109 -9.59 36.49 0.80
CA ASP A 109 -8.47 36.53 -0.14
C ASP A 109 -7.46 35.38 0.09
N SER A 110 -6.34 35.42 -0.65
CA SER A 110 -5.27 34.41 -0.54
C SER A 110 -4.55 34.36 0.82
N TYR A 111 -4.91 35.21 1.78
CA TYR A 111 -4.35 35.22 3.14
C TYR A 111 -5.34 34.70 4.18
N SER A 112 -6.57 34.41 3.76
CA SER A 112 -7.65 34.00 4.64
C SER A 112 -7.66 32.48 4.80
N ALA A 113 -6.95 31.99 5.83
CA ALA A 113 -6.91 30.56 6.13
C ALA A 113 -8.28 30.05 6.57
N HIS A 114 -8.72 28.96 5.97
CA HIS A 114 -10.07 28.45 6.14
C HIS A 114 -10.18 26.94 5.93
N GLU A 115 -11.31 26.38 6.32
CA GLU A 115 -11.69 24.98 6.12
C GLU A 115 -13.19 24.88 5.81
N ALA A 116 -13.63 23.74 5.28
CA ALA A 116 -15.05 23.44 5.16
C ALA A 116 -15.67 23.19 6.54
N GLY A 117 -16.84 23.78 6.81
CA GLY A 117 -17.61 23.46 8.02
C GLY A 117 -18.01 21.99 8.08
N THR A 118 -18.11 21.47 9.30
CA THR A 118 -18.59 20.11 9.58
C THR A 118 -20.09 20.15 9.87
N ALA A 119 -20.87 19.31 9.20
CA ALA A 119 -22.31 19.24 9.42
C ALA A 119 -22.64 18.56 10.76
N ASP A 120 -23.57 19.13 11.53
CA ASP A 120 -24.08 18.55 12.78
C ASP A 120 -25.23 17.55 12.56
N GLN A 121 -25.79 17.54 11.35
CA GLN A 121 -26.84 16.67 10.86
C GLN A 121 -26.72 16.46 9.34
N ASP A 122 -27.39 15.43 8.82
CA ASP A 122 -27.47 15.20 7.38
C ASP A 122 -28.22 16.35 6.70
N VAL A 123 -27.59 16.97 5.70
CA VAL A 123 -28.08 18.21 5.13
C VAL A 123 -27.69 18.36 3.66
N VAL A 124 -28.63 18.76 2.81
CA VAL A 124 -28.28 19.23 1.47
C VAL A 124 -27.73 20.64 1.59
N ARG A 125 -26.50 20.83 1.13
CA ARG A 125 -25.80 22.12 1.15
C ARG A 125 -25.64 22.64 -0.27
N THR A 126 -25.93 23.91 -0.46
CA THR A 126 -25.58 24.70 -1.64
C THR A 126 -24.47 25.66 -1.26
N PHE A 127 -23.30 25.49 -1.88
CA PHE A 127 -22.17 26.39 -1.76
C PHE A 127 -21.96 27.13 -3.07
N VAL A 128 -21.86 28.46 -2.99
CA VAL A 128 -21.55 29.32 -4.14
C VAL A 128 -20.27 30.09 -3.85
N ARG A 129 -19.36 30.11 -4.82
CA ARG A 129 -18.13 30.90 -4.79
C ARG A 129 -17.94 31.62 -6.10
N ILE A 130 -17.63 32.90 -6.04
CA ILE A 130 -17.13 33.70 -7.17
C ILE A 130 -15.73 34.15 -6.81
N GLU A 131 -14.79 33.90 -7.70
CA GLU A 131 -13.38 34.19 -7.46
C GLU A 131 -12.81 34.97 -8.64
N TYR A 132 -12.08 36.03 -8.33
CA TYR A 132 -11.35 36.84 -9.30
C TYR A 132 -9.87 36.56 -9.12
N SER A 133 -9.24 35.92 -10.10
CA SER A 133 -7.82 35.57 -10.04
C SER A 133 -7.09 35.98 -11.32
N LYS A 134 -5.88 36.52 -11.19
CA LYS A 134 -4.97 36.68 -12.34
C LYS A 134 -4.32 35.36 -12.76
N LYS A 135 -4.54 34.29 -12.00
CA LYS A 135 -4.12 32.93 -12.34
C LYS A 135 -5.09 32.31 -13.33
N VAL A 136 -4.53 31.46 -14.18
CA VAL A 136 -5.31 30.50 -14.96
C VAL A 136 -5.42 29.20 -14.16
N TYR A 137 -6.63 28.73 -13.93
CA TYR A 137 -6.92 27.39 -13.37
C TYR A 137 -6.94 26.36 -14.50
N ASP A 138 -5.74 26.03 -14.95
CA ASP A 138 -5.43 25.08 -16.02
C ASP A 138 -4.78 23.80 -15.46
N GLY A 139 -4.96 23.49 -14.17
CA GLY A 139 -4.38 22.30 -13.58
C GLY A 139 -4.91 21.03 -14.24
N VAL A 140 -4.04 20.03 -14.46
CA VAL A 140 -4.50 18.69 -14.82
C VAL A 140 -5.46 18.18 -13.73
N GLY A 141 -6.70 17.88 -14.13
CA GLY A 141 -7.77 17.42 -13.24
C GLY A 141 -8.75 18.51 -12.78
N ASP A 142 -8.51 19.77 -13.12
CA ASP A 142 -9.49 20.83 -12.85
C ASP A 142 -10.74 20.62 -13.73
N THR A 143 -11.92 20.77 -13.14
CA THR A 143 -13.19 20.56 -13.84
C THR A 143 -13.48 21.71 -14.78
N HIS A 144 -13.48 21.45 -16.09
CA HIS A 144 -13.94 22.39 -17.10
C HIS A 144 -15.45 22.27 -17.30
N SER A 145 -16.14 23.42 -17.35
CA SER A 145 -17.56 23.44 -17.70
C SER A 145 -17.74 23.16 -19.20
N PRO A 146 -18.53 22.15 -19.60
CA PRO A 146 -18.72 21.84 -21.03
C PRO A 146 -19.47 22.95 -21.79
N LEU A 147 -19.96 23.99 -21.10
CA LEU A 147 -20.66 25.12 -21.68
C LEU A 147 -19.73 26.22 -22.21
N PHE A 148 -18.44 26.16 -21.87
CA PHE A 148 -17.44 27.14 -22.30
C PHE A 148 -16.33 26.44 -23.06
N ASP A 149 -15.82 27.10 -24.09
CA ASP A 149 -14.69 26.59 -24.88
C ASP A 149 -13.38 27.11 -24.26
N TYR A 150 -12.62 26.21 -23.65
CA TYR A 150 -11.36 26.54 -23.00
C TYR A 150 -10.20 26.23 -23.94
N HIS A 151 -9.42 27.26 -24.31
CA HIS A 151 -8.29 27.12 -25.24
C HIS A 151 -6.91 27.18 -24.56
N TRP A 152 -6.84 27.04 -23.24
CA TRP A 152 -5.57 26.97 -22.52
C TRP A 152 -5.08 25.51 -22.38
N PRO A 153 -3.76 25.26 -22.50
CA PRO A 153 -3.20 23.92 -22.28
C PRO A 153 -3.25 23.56 -20.79
N SER A 154 -3.66 22.33 -20.47
CA SER A 154 -3.57 21.85 -19.09
C SER A 154 -2.11 21.69 -18.66
N VAL A 155 -1.79 22.21 -17.49
CA VAL A 155 -0.45 22.18 -16.90
C VAL A 155 -0.48 21.26 -15.67
N PRO A 156 0.46 20.31 -15.53
CA PRO A 156 0.61 19.56 -14.30
C PRO A 156 0.77 20.49 -13.11
N ARG A 157 0.21 20.11 -11.95
CA ARG A 157 0.40 20.91 -10.73
C ARG A 157 1.90 20.98 -10.43
N PRO A 158 2.47 22.18 -10.22
CA PRO A 158 3.89 22.37 -9.92
C PRO A 158 4.16 22.16 -8.43
N ILE A 159 3.52 21.14 -7.87
CA ILE A 159 3.80 20.62 -6.54
C ILE A 159 4.68 19.40 -6.78
N PRO A 160 5.89 19.33 -6.21
CA PRO A 160 6.69 18.10 -6.26
C PRO A 160 5.81 16.91 -5.86
N GLU A 161 5.89 15.79 -6.58
CA GLU A 161 5.01 14.63 -6.32
C GLU A 161 5.09 14.13 -4.86
N ALA A 162 6.23 14.36 -4.20
CA ALA A 162 6.44 14.10 -2.76
C ALA A 162 5.67 15.03 -1.81
N LEU A 163 5.06 16.10 -2.32
CA LEU A 163 4.34 17.15 -1.59
C LEU A 163 2.91 17.34 -2.11
N ASP A 164 2.51 16.64 -3.18
CA ASP A 164 1.17 16.70 -3.77
C ASP A 164 0.12 16.24 -2.79
N ASP A 165 -0.83 17.10 -2.43
CA ASP A 165 -1.86 17.10 -1.36
C ASP A 165 -2.58 15.78 -1.00
N ARG A 166 -2.32 14.66 -1.68
CA ARG A 166 -2.67 13.28 -1.27
C ARG A 166 -2.23 12.91 0.17
N PRO A 167 -1.16 13.45 0.78
CA PRO A 167 -0.80 13.27 2.19
C PRO A 167 -1.82 13.81 3.19
N LEU A 168 -2.66 14.77 2.84
CA LEU A 168 -3.67 15.31 3.78
C LEU A 168 -4.79 14.28 4.07
N ALA A 169 -5.10 13.42 3.09
CA ALA A 169 -5.98 12.28 3.29
C ALA A 169 -5.28 11.27 4.17
N ALA A 170 -3.97 11.05 3.99
CA ALA A 170 -3.17 10.18 4.85
C ALA A 170 -3.05 10.70 6.30
N ALA A 171 -3.05 12.02 6.52
CA ALA A 171 -3.00 12.64 7.85
C ALA A 171 -4.35 12.61 8.58
N LEU A 172 -5.46 12.86 7.87
CA LEU A 172 -6.82 12.68 8.41
C LEU A 172 -7.14 11.19 8.62
N ASP A 173 -6.70 10.31 7.71
CA ASP A 173 -6.69 8.86 7.94
C ASP A 173 -5.84 8.52 9.15
N ALA A 174 -4.68 9.15 9.36
CA ALA A 174 -3.82 8.85 10.49
C ALA A 174 -4.49 9.19 11.83
N ARG A 175 -5.25 10.29 11.91
CA ARG A 175 -6.01 10.67 13.13
C ARG A 175 -7.27 9.81 13.33
N ALA A 176 -7.97 9.44 12.27
CA ALA A 176 -9.06 8.46 12.31
C ALA A 176 -8.53 7.03 12.67
N LYS A 177 -7.34 6.67 12.20
CA LYS A 177 -6.62 5.43 12.52
C LYS A 177 -6.03 5.44 13.94
N GLU A 178 -5.70 6.61 14.51
CA GLU A 178 -5.33 6.75 15.92
C GLU A 178 -6.51 6.49 16.86
N LEU A 179 -7.73 6.94 16.50
CA LEU A 179 -8.95 6.66 17.27
C LEU A 179 -9.53 5.26 16.99
N GLY A 180 -9.12 4.65 15.88
CA GLY A 180 -9.51 3.31 15.46
C GLY A 180 -10.74 3.29 14.57
N SER A 181 -10.71 2.48 13.53
CA SER A 181 -11.88 2.17 12.72
C SER A 181 -12.63 0.97 13.30
N GLN A 182 -13.95 1.09 13.37
CA GLN A 182 -14.85 -0.01 13.70
C GLN A 182 -15.27 -0.69 12.39
N GLY A 183 -15.25 -2.03 12.37
CA GLY A 183 -15.68 -2.82 11.23
C GLY A 183 -14.58 -3.25 10.27
N TYR A 184 -15.01 -3.65 9.07
CA TYR A 184 -14.13 -4.06 7.97
C TYR A 184 -13.87 -2.88 7.03
N SER A 185 -12.76 -2.91 6.31
CA SER A 185 -12.52 -1.91 5.26
C SER A 185 -13.51 -2.09 4.10
N PRO A 186 -13.96 -1.01 3.43
CA PRO A 186 -14.96 -1.07 2.35
C PRO A 186 -14.60 -2.02 1.21
N GLU A 187 -13.31 -2.23 0.94
CA GLU A 187 -12.78 -3.14 -0.09
C GLU A 187 -13.17 -4.59 0.17
N LEU A 188 -13.55 -4.92 1.40
CA LEU A 188 -13.99 -6.27 1.77
C LEU A 188 -15.50 -6.41 1.72
N ALA A 189 -16.28 -5.37 1.40
CA ALA A 189 -17.75 -5.42 1.42
C ALA A 189 -18.31 -6.63 0.64
N ASP A 190 -17.73 -6.91 -0.53
CA ASP A 190 -18.18 -7.95 -1.45
C ASP A 190 -17.70 -9.38 -1.09
N ILE A 191 -16.80 -9.54 -0.12
CA ILE A 191 -16.42 -10.87 0.34
C ILE A 191 -17.60 -11.49 1.08
N GLN A 192 -18.11 -12.60 0.55
CA GLN A 192 -19.19 -13.40 1.12
C GLN A 192 -18.63 -14.71 1.70
N PRO A 193 -18.54 -14.87 3.03
CA PRO A 193 -17.91 -16.04 3.66
C PRO A 193 -18.58 -17.40 3.32
N TRP A 194 -19.83 -17.37 2.86
CA TRP A 194 -20.63 -18.56 2.58
C TRP A 194 -20.57 -19.00 1.11
N VAL A 195 -20.01 -18.20 0.21
CA VAL A 195 -19.88 -18.63 -1.19
C VAL A 195 -18.67 -19.56 -1.34
N PRO A 196 -18.72 -20.49 -2.31
CA PRO A 196 -17.55 -21.33 -2.61
C PRO A 196 -16.29 -20.50 -2.86
N HIS A 197 -15.21 -20.85 -2.18
CA HIS A 197 -13.89 -20.24 -2.31
C HIS A 197 -12.97 -21.06 -3.21
N THR A 198 -11.94 -20.42 -3.77
CA THR A 198 -10.84 -21.10 -4.47
C THR A 198 -10.01 -21.96 -3.53
N VAL A 199 -9.97 -21.63 -2.23
CA VAL A 199 -9.32 -22.47 -1.21
C VAL A 199 -10.21 -23.68 -0.92
N LYS A 200 -9.67 -24.88 -1.15
CA LYS A 200 -10.43 -26.14 -1.09
C LYS A 200 -10.96 -26.45 0.31
N ASN A 201 -10.16 -26.18 1.35
CA ASN A 201 -10.54 -26.33 2.75
C ASN A 201 -10.38 -25.02 3.51
N LEU A 202 -11.31 -24.10 3.29
CA LEU A 202 -11.29 -22.77 3.91
C LEU A 202 -11.14 -22.83 5.45
N ARG A 203 -11.81 -23.77 6.11
CA ARG A 203 -11.73 -23.88 7.58
C ARG A 203 -10.34 -24.27 8.08
N GLU A 204 -9.69 -25.21 7.40
CA GLU A 204 -8.30 -25.59 7.72
C GLU A 204 -7.34 -24.44 7.44
N TYR A 205 -7.50 -23.76 6.29
CA TYR A 205 -6.72 -22.56 5.96
C TYR A 205 -6.85 -21.46 7.02
N LEU A 206 -8.07 -21.17 7.47
CA LEU A 206 -8.32 -20.23 8.56
C LEU A 206 -7.74 -20.72 9.89
N THR A 207 -7.78 -22.02 10.15
CA THR A 207 -7.19 -22.61 11.37
C THR A 207 -5.67 -22.49 11.38
N ASP A 208 -5.03 -22.70 10.23
CA ASP A 208 -3.59 -22.55 10.06
C ASP A 208 -3.16 -21.10 10.26
N ASN A 209 -3.95 -20.14 9.79
CA ASN A 209 -3.64 -18.71 9.87
C ASN A 209 -4.09 -18.00 11.15
N LEU A 210 -5.23 -18.34 11.76
CA LEU A 210 -5.75 -17.68 12.96
C LEU A 210 -5.62 -18.52 14.23
N GLY A 211 -5.39 -19.83 14.09
CA GLY A 211 -5.42 -20.81 15.17
C GLY A 211 -6.83 -21.33 15.46
N ARG A 212 -6.93 -22.62 15.83
CA ARG A 212 -8.23 -23.30 16.04
C ARG A 212 -9.12 -22.59 17.05
N LYS A 213 -8.54 -22.12 18.17
CA LYS A 213 -9.27 -21.41 19.23
C LYS A 213 -9.94 -20.13 18.70
N THR A 214 -9.23 -19.38 17.87
CA THR A 214 -9.70 -18.13 17.27
C THR A 214 -10.84 -18.39 16.30
N VAL A 215 -10.68 -19.36 15.39
CA VAL A 215 -11.72 -19.75 14.42
C VAL A 215 -12.99 -20.25 15.13
N THR A 216 -12.86 -21.10 16.15
CA THR A 216 -14.01 -21.55 16.95
C THR A 216 -14.74 -20.40 17.64
N ALA A 217 -14.01 -19.41 18.15
CA ALA A 217 -14.61 -18.25 18.80
C ALA A 217 -15.28 -17.29 17.80
N ALA A 218 -14.70 -17.13 16.61
CA ALA A 218 -15.26 -16.35 15.51
C ALA A 218 -16.64 -16.88 15.10
N SER A 219 -16.75 -18.18 14.84
CA SER A 219 -18.02 -18.80 14.43
C SER A 219 -19.12 -18.78 15.51
N ALA A 220 -18.76 -18.55 16.78
CA ALA A 220 -19.71 -18.47 17.89
C ALA A 220 -20.23 -17.04 18.16
N ALA A 221 -19.79 -16.03 17.40
CA ALA A 221 -20.17 -14.62 17.56
C ALA A 221 -20.09 -14.11 19.01
N SER A 222 -19.09 -14.59 19.76
CA SER A 222 -18.97 -14.36 21.22
C SER A 222 -17.67 -13.67 21.63
N ALA A 223 -16.84 -13.30 20.66
CA ALA A 223 -15.53 -12.71 20.91
C ALA A 223 -15.34 -11.40 20.15
N LYS A 224 -14.70 -10.43 20.81
CA LYS A 224 -14.23 -9.19 20.18
C LYS A 224 -12.85 -9.36 19.56
N PHE A 225 -12.56 -8.64 18.50
CA PHE A 225 -11.30 -8.70 17.77
C PHE A 225 -10.72 -7.31 17.61
N LEU A 226 -9.48 -7.13 18.07
CA LEU A 226 -8.71 -5.91 17.88
C LEU A 226 -7.51 -6.20 16.99
N ILE A 227 -7.45 -5.56 15.83
CA ILE A 227 -6.26 -5.53 14.97
C ILE A 227 -5.45 -4.31 15.38
N VAL A 228 -4.21 -4.52 15.81
CA VAL A 228 -3.31 -3.44 16.19
C VAL A 228 -2.21 -3.29 15.16
N VAL A 229 -2.27 -2.17 14.45
CA VAL A 229 -1.37 -1.82 13.37
C VAL A 229 -0.14 -1.11 13.94
N GLY A 230 1.02 -1.53 13.46
CA GLY A 230 2.33 -1.01 13.85
C GLY A 230 3.23 -2.06 14.49
N GLU A 231 4.23 -1.58 15.23
CA GLU A 231 5.38 -2.39 15.62
C GLU A 231 5.24 -3.08 16.97
N GLY A 232 5.76 -4.31 17.05
CA GLY A 232 5.82 -5.21 18.21
C GLY A 232 5.30 -4.67 19.55
N ALA A 233 6.19 -4.15 20.39
CA ALA A 233 5.85 -3.76 21.77
C ALA A 233 4.89 -2.57 21.84
N ASP A 234 5.02 -1.63 20.91
CA ASP A 234 4.20 -0.40 20.87
C ASP A 234 2.76 -0.73 20.48
N ALA A 235 2.55 -1.68 19.57
CA ALA A 235 1.23 -2.22 19.26
C ALA A 235 0.55 -2.80 20.52
N LEU A 236 1.26 -3.60 21.32
CA LEU A 236 0.67 -4.10 22.57
C LEU A 236 0.45 -3.01 23.61
N ALA A 237 1.31 -2.00 23.68
CA ALA A 237 1.11 -0.85 24.55
C ALA A 237 -0.18 -0.11 24.18
N LYS A 238 -0.44 0.11 22.88
CA LYS A 238 -1.69 0.70 22.37
C LYS A 238 -2.91 -0.11 22.77
N ALA A 239 -2.90 -1.44 22.59
CA ALA A 239 -4.01 -2.29 23.01
C ALA A 239 -4.31 -2.16 24.52
N ARG A 240 -3.26 -2.15 25.35
CA ARG A 240 -3.39 -1.97 26.81
C ARG A 240 -3.90 -0.59 27.18
N ALA A 241 -3.46 0.46 26.49
CA ALA A 241 -3.93 1.83 26.69
C ALA A 241 -5.43 1.96 26.37
N LEU A 242 -5.94 1.18 25.42
CA LEU A 242 -7.37 1.06 25.13
C LEU A 242 -8.14 0.21 26.16
N GLY A 243 -7.48 -0.31 27.21
CA GLY A 243 -8.10 -1.09 28.28
C GLY A 243 -8.13 -2.61 28.03
N TRP A 244 -7.53 -3.11 26.95
CA TRP A 244 -7.48 -4.55 26.68
C TRP A 244 -6.52 -5.28 27.63
N LYS A 245 -6.97 -6.40 28.18
CA LYS A 245 -6.14 -7.31 29.01
C LYS A 245 -5.60 -8.43 28.14
N ILE A 246 -4.31 -8.33 27.80
CA ILE A 246 -3.62 -9.26 26.91
C ILE A 246 -3.26 -10.56 27.64
N GLY A 247 -3.62 -11.71 27.05
CA GLY A 247 -3.39 -13.05 27.55
C GLY A 247 -2.33 -13.83 26.77
N LYS A 248 -2.54 -15.14 26.62
CA LYS A 248 -1.58 -16.05 25.99
C LYS A 248 -1.64 -15.96 24.46
N GLN A 249 -0.52 -16.23 23.81
CA GLN A 249 -0.49 -16.43 22.36
C GLN A 249 -1.30 -17.67 21.97
N VAL A 250 -2.04 -17.57 20.87
CA VAL A 250 -2.75 -18.69 20.25
C VAL A 250 -1.77 -19.45 19.36
N ASP A 251 -1.75 -20.77 19.51
CA ASP A 251 -1.00 -21.66 18.63
C ASP A 251 -1.63 -21.69 17.24
N LYS A 252 -0.82 -21.39 16.23
CA LYS A 252 -1.17 -21.41 14.81
C LYS A 252 0.06 -21.78 13.98
N LYS A 253 -0.17 -22.20 12.73
CA LYS A 253 0.87 -22.76 11.87
C LYS A 253 1.47 -21.71 10.92
N GLU A 254 0.64 -20.86 10.34
CA GLU A 254 1.01 -19.99 9.22
C GLU A 254 0.73 -18.51 9.51
N GLY A 255 1.30 -17.63 8.69
CA GLY A 255 1.01 -16.18 8.68
C GLY A 255 2.00 -15.33 9.49
N PHE A 256 2.23 -14.11 9.01
CA PHE A 256 3.17 -13.13 9.59
C PHE A 256 2.72 -12.55 10.94
N HIS A 257 1.41 -12.54 11.19
CA HIS A 257 0.80 -11.92 12.36
C HIS A 257 0.85 -12.82 13.60
N ARG A 258 0.61 -12.26 14.78
CA ARG A 258 0.38 -13.02 16.02
C ARG A 258 -1.04 -12.80 16.50
N VAL A 259 -1.65 -13.88 16.99
CA VAL A 259 -2.98 -13.84 17.62
C VAL A 259 -2.81 -14.10 19.11
N LEU A 260 -3.34 -13.22 19.94
CA LEU A 260 -3.28 -13.30 21.39
C LEU A 260 -4.70 -13.40 21.94
N GLU A 261 -4.93 -14.33 22.86
CA GLU A 261 -6.13 -14.32 23.69
C GLU A 261 -6.15 -13.01 24.49
N ALA A 262 -7.32 -12.40 24.66
CA ALA A 262 -7.46 -11.16 25.40
C ALA A 262 -8.85 -11.03 26.05
N LYS A 263 -9.00 -9.99 26.87
CA LYS A 263 -10.30 -9.45 27.26
C LYS A 263 -10.41 -8.00 26.86
N ASP A 264 -11.56 -7.61 26.33
CA ASP A 264 -11.84 -6.23 25.98
C ASP A 264 -12.01 -5.36 27.25
N PRO A 265 -12.22 -4.03 27.13
CA PRO A 265 -12.36 -3.15 28.27
C PRO A 265 -13.56 -3.47 29.17
N GLN A 266 -14.58 -4.15 28.64
CA GLN A 266 -15.75 -4.62 29.38
C GLN A 266 -15.54 -6.02 30.00
N GLY A 267 -14.35 -6.61 29.85
CA GLY A 267 -14.01 -7.92 30.37
C GLY A 267 -14.54 -9.10 29.55
N ARG A 268 -15.15 -8.86 28.39
CA ARG A 268 -15.62 -9.89 27.46
C ARG A 268 -14.44 -10.58 26.81
N LYS A 269 -14.61 -11.83 26.41
CA LYS A 269 -13.58 -12.60 25.71
C LYS A 269 -13.26 -11.92 24.37
N GLY A 270 -11.99 -11.87 24.00
CA GLY A 270 -11.58 -11.36 22.70
C GLY A 270 -10.20 -11.86 22.27
N PHE A 271 -9.75 -11.33 21.14
CA PHE A 271 -8.43 -11.60 20.57
C PHE A 271 -7.80 -10.30 20.11
N VAL A 272 -6.49 -10.18 20.32
CA VAL A 272 -5.67 -9.11 19.78
C VAL A 272 -4.77 -9.69 18.70
N ILE A 273 -4.83 -9.12 17.50
CA ILE A 273 -3.99 -9.46 16.36
C ILE A 273 -2.96 -8.35 16.18
N GLN A 274 -1.68 -8.71 16.16
CA GLN A 274 -0.56 -7.77 16.04
C GLN A 274 0.47 -8.23 15.00
N ARG A 275 1.55 -7.47 14.83
CA ARG A 275 2.51 -7.59 13.71
C ARG A 275 1.81 -7.39 12.37
N VAL A 276 0.89 -6.43 12.35
CA VAL A 276 0.17 -6.01 11.16
C VAL A 276 0.72 -4.64 10.79
N ASN A 277 1.43 -4.57 9.68
CA ASN A 277 2.01 -3.32 9.20
C ASN A 277 1.86 -3.23 7.69
N GLY A 278 1.32 -2.12 7.21
CA GLY A 278 0.92 -1.95 5.80
C GLY A 278 -0.56 -2.25 5.56
N ASN A 279 -1.15 -1.53 4.60
CA ASN A 279 -2.59 -1.56 4.30
C ASN A 279 -3.04 -2.92 3.77
N ASP A 280 -2.24 -3.54 2.90
CA ASP A 280 -2.56 -4.85 2.34
C ASP A 280 -2.57 -5.93 3.42
N ARG A 281 -1.67 -5.83 4.43
CA ARG A 281 -1.71 -6.73 5.59
C ARG A 281 -2.95 -6.50 6.46
N ILE A 282 -3.41 -5.25 6.63
CA ILE A 282 -4.68 -4.97 7.33
C ILE A 282 -5.83 -5.64 6.60
N LEU A 283 -5.96 -5.40 5.29
CA LEU A 283 -6.98 -6.01 4.45
C LEU A 283 -6.92 -7.54 4.50
N HIS A 284 -5.72 -8.11 4.47
CA HIS A 284 -5.52 -9.55 4.59
C HIS A 284 -6.06 -10.09 5.93
N ILE A 285 -5.71 -9.48 7.07
CA ILE A 285 -6.21 -9.93 8.38
C ILE A 285 -7.72 -9.76 8.50
N GLN A 286 -8.24 -8.62 8.07
CA GLN A 286 -9.68 -8.36 8.07
C GLN A 286 -10.42 -9.39 7.19
N SER A 287 -9.86 -9.75 6.02
CA SER A 287 -10.44 -10.79 5.16
C SER A 287 -10.48 -12.16 5.87
N LEU A 288 -9.43 -12.55 6.60
CA LEU A 288 -9.43 -13.80 7.37
C LEU A 288 -10.52 -13.80 8.45
N LEU A 289 -10.69 -12.69 9.17
CA LEU A 289 -11.74 -12.55 10.19
C LEU A 289 -13.15 -12.60 9.57
N LYS A 290 -13.34 -11.91 8.44
CA LYS A 290 -14.62 -11.93 7.72
C LYS A 290 -14.95 -13.35 7.25
N LEU A 291 -14.00 -14.05 6.65
CA LEU A 291 -14.14 -15.45 6.23
C LEU A 291 -14.36 -16.43 7.40
N ALA A 292 -13.84 -16.11 8.58
CA ALA A 292 -14.11 -16.87 9.80
C ALA A 292 -15.51 -16.60 10.40
N GLY A 293 -16.27 -15.67 9.82
CA GLY A 293 -17.64 -15.34 10.22
C GLY A 293 -17.72 -14.35 11.38
N VAL A 294 -16.68 -13.55 11.64
CA VAL A 294 -16.73 -12.53 12.70
C VAL A 294 -17.66 -11.38 12.30
N PRO A 295 -18.65 -10.99 13.13
CA PRO A 295 -19.49 -9.84 12.86
C PRO A 295 -18.69 -8.53 12.78
N GLU A 296 -19.08 -7.63 11.89
CA GLU A 296 -18.40 -6.35 11.69
C GLU A 296 -18.34 -5.50 12.98
N ALA A 297 -19.42 -5.49 13.76
CA ALA A 297 -19.49 -4.82 15.07
C ALA A 297 -18.55 -5.42 16.15
N ASP A 298 -17.89 -6.55 15.85
CA ASP A 298 -16.93 -7.21 16.73
C ASP A 298 -15.48 -7.00 16.30
N VAL A 299 -15.22 -6.29 15.20
CA VAL A 299 -13.87 -6.00 14.68
C VAL A 299 -13.52 -4.53 14.87
N GLN A 300 -12.37 -4.26 15.46
CA GLN A 300 -11.80 -2.91 15.56
C GLN A 300 -10.37 -2.93 15.05
N THR A 301 -9.97 -1.93 14.27
CA THR A 301 -8.58 -1.73 13.82
C THR A 301 -8.04 -0.44 14.41
N VAL A 302 -6.87 -0.47 15.03
CA VAL A 302 -6.25 0.70 15.68
C VAL A 302 -4.78 0.81 15.33
N GLY A 303 -4.24 2.03 15.35
CA GLY A 303 -2.83 2.29 15.05
C GLY A 303 -2.58 2.61 13.58
N GLY A 304 -1.31 2.85 13.25
CA GLY A 304 -0.90 3.32 11.93
C GLY A 304 0.17 2.43 11.31
N THR A 305 0.24 2.44 9.99
CA THR A 305 1.30 1.77 9.24
C THR A 305 2.61 2.57 9.35
N HIS A 306 3.72 1.86 9.25
CA HIS A 306 5.07 2.41 9.25
C HIS A 306 5.80 1.97 7.99
N SER A 307 6.44 2.91 7.29
CA SER A 307 7.28 2.57 6.14
C SER A 307 8.67 2.16 6.60
N TRP A 308 9.13 0.99 6.17
CA TRP A 308 10.44 0.44 6.53
C TRP A 308 11.56 0.82 5.57
N ARG A 309 11.26 1.64 4.54
CA ARG A 309 12.19 1.96 3.45
C ARG A 309 13.52 2.53 3.96
N ALA A 310 13.46 3.46 4.93
CA ALA A 310 14.66 4.08 5.50
C ALA A 310 15.55 3.06 6.25
N ASP A 311 14.95 2.15 7.00
CA ASP A 311 15.69 1.15 7.78
C ASP A 311 16.26 0.04 6.90
N TYR A 312 15.54 -0.38 5.86
CA TYR A 312 16.10 -1.24 4.82
C TYR A 312 17.30 -0.59 4.13
N ARG A 313 17.17 0.68 3.72
CA ARG A 313 18.27 1.41 3.08
C ARG A 313 19.50 1.52 4.00
N ARG A 314 19.29 1.74 5.29
CA ARG A 314 20.36 1.74 6.30
C ARG A 314 21.04 0.37 6.38
N ALA A 315 20.25 -0.71 6.45
CA ALA A 315 20.77 -2.08 6.47
C ALA A 315 21.58 -2.41 5.21
N PHE A 316 21.11 -1.98 4.03
CA PHE A 316 21.83 -2.18 2.77
C PHE A 316 23.11 -1.34 2.68
N SER A 317 23.05 -0.08 3.15
CA SER A 317 24.23 0.80 3.21
C SER A 317 25.33 0.20 4.09
N ASN A 318 24.95 -0.42 5.21
CA ASN A 318 25.87 -1.10 6.14
C ASN A 318 26.56 -2.32 5.52
N MET A 319 26.06 -2.86 4.40
CA MET A 319 26.78 -3.91 3.66
C MET A 319 28.06 -3.39 2.99
N GLY A 320 28.15 -2.08 2.74
CA GLY A 320 29.32 -1.43 2.14
C GLY A 320 29.52 -1.71 0.64
N TYR A 321 28.52 -2.27 -0.03
CA TYR A 321 28.54 -2.50 -1.48
C TYR A 321 27.13 -2.64 -2.06
N VAL A 322 27.02 -2.49 -3.37
CA VAL A 322 25.80 -2.74 -4.15
C VAL A 322 25.90 -4.13 -4.79
N PRO A 323 24.87 -4.99 -4.71
CA PRO A 323 24.87 -6.29 -5.39
C PRO A 323 24.73 -6.14 -6.91
N ASP A 324 25.22 -7.13 -7.65
CA ASP A 324 25.05 -7.20 -9.10
C ASP A 324 23.62 -7.58 -9.50
N LEU A 325 22.95 -8.35 -8.63
CA LEU A 325 21.57 -8.82 -8.81
C LEU A 325 20.85 -8.91 -7.46
N VAL A 326 19.60 -8.45 -7.42
CA VAL A 326 18.65 -8.77 -6.36
C VAL A 326 17.58 -9.69 -6.92
N VAL A 327 17.37 -10.82 -6.27
CA VAL A 327 16.20 -11.68 -6.47
C VAL A 327 15.22 -11.41 -5.34
N TYR A 328 14.02 -10.96 -5.69
CA TYR A 328 12.93 -10.74 -4.76
C TYR A 328 11.82 -11.78 -4.98
N GLY A 329 11.53 -12.54 -3.93
CA GLY A 329 10.51 -13.58 -3.96
C GLY A 329 11.05 -14.96 -4.37
N PHE A 330 10.29 -16.00 -3.96
CA PHE A 330 10.63 -17.42 -4.11
C PHE A 330 12.08 -17.80 -3.75
N SER A 331 12.70 -17.02 -2.85
CA SER A 331 14.15 -16.98 -2.65
C SER A 331 14.75 -18.29 -2.17
N ASN A 332 14.11 -18.95 -1.20
CA ASN A 332 14.60 -20.23 -0.67
C ASN A 332 14.72 -21.30 -1.75
N THR A 333 13.66 -21.48 -2.54
CA THR A 333 13.64 -22.47 -3.62
C THR A 333 14.65 -22.13 -4.70
N LEU A 334 14.83 -20.84 -5.02
CA LEU A 334 15.83 -20.41 -6.00
C LEU A 334 17.26 -20.63 -5.52
N ILE A 335 17.55 -20.36 -4.24
CA ILE A 335 18.85 -20.65 -3.64
C ILE A 335 19.10 -22.15 -3.65
N ASP A 336 18.11 -22.97 -3.26
CA ASP A 336 18.23 -24.43 -3.30
C ASP A 336 18.56 -24.90 -4.72
N SER A 337 17.80 -24.44 -5.73
CA SER A 337 18.06 -24.75 -7.14
C SER A 337 19.47 -24.32 -7.57
N THR A 338 19.89 -23.11 -7.19
CA THR A 338 21.21 -22.55 -7.51
C THR A 338 22.34 -23.39 -6.91
N LEU A 339 22.23 -23.74 -5.62
CA LEU A 339 23.24 -24.53 -4.93
C LEU A 339 23.34 -25.94 -5.52
N LEU A 340 22.20 -26.54 -5.89
CA LEU A 340 22.14 -27.89 -6.44
C LEU A 340 22.70 -28.02 -7.86
N ARG A 341 22.84 -26.92 -8.61
CA ARG A 341 23.54 -26.93 -9.92
C ARG A 341 24.96 -27.48 -9.85
N ASN A 342 25.64 -27.24 -8.72
CA ASN A 342 26.97 -27.76 -8.43
C ASN A 342 26.99 -28.42 -7.05
N ALA A 343 26.06 -29.35 -6.80
CA ALA A 343 25.82 -29.95 -5.49
C ALA A 343 27.11 -30.39 -4.75
N PHE A 344 28.07 -30.97 -5.46
CA PHE A 344 29.36 -31.37 -4.87
C PHE A 344 30.20 -30.17 -4.37
N LYS A 345 30.37 -29.14 -5.21
CA LYS A 345 31.17 -27.95 -4.88
C LYS A 345 30.46 -27.05 -3.85
N ASN A 346 29.12 -27.00 -3.90
CA ASN A 346 28.29 -26.15 -3.05
C ASN A 346 27.83 -26.84 -1.75
N GLY A 347 28.18 -28.10 -1.51
CA GLY A 347 27.62 -28.91 -0.42
C GLY A 347 27.76 -28.29 0.98
N ARG A 348 28.88 -27.60 1.25
CA ARG A 348 29.08 -26.88 2.52
C ARG A 348 28.10 -25.72 2.71
N HIS A 349 27.82 -24.96 1.65
CA HIS A 349 26.88 -23.84 1.66
C HIS A 349 25.44 -24.34 1.77
N PHE A 350 25.10 -25.45 1.09
CA PHE A 350 23.81 -26.10 1.21
C PHE A 350 23.53 -26.55 2.66
N ALA A 351 24.51 -27.19 3.32
CA ALA A 351 24.38 -27.55 4.74
C ALA A 351 24.21 -26.33 5.66
N ALA A 352 24.86 -25.20 5.36
CA ALA A 352 24.68 -23.95 6.11
C ALA A 352 23.26 -23.39 5.96
N LEU A 353 22.73 -23.36 4.73
CA LEU A 353 21.36 -22.93 4.43
C LEU A 353 20.31 -23.80 5.17
N THR A 354 20.45 -25.13 5.12
CA THR A 354 19.51 -26.03 5.81
C THR A 354 19.50 -25.81 7.33
N ARG A 355 20.65 -25.48 7.94
CA ARG A 355 20.72 -25.12 9.37
C ARG A 355 19.99 -23.81 9.66
N ASN A 356 20.08 -22.83 8.76
CA ASN A 356 19.38 -21.55 8.91
C ASN A 356 17.86 -21.70 8.77
N TYR A 357 17.37 -22.58 7.89
CA TYR A 357 15.93 -22.90 7.82
C TYR A 357 15.38 -23.42 9.15
N LYS A 358 16.11 -24.32 9.83
CA LYS A 358 15.70 -24.82 11.15
C LYS A 358 15.67 -23.72 12.22
N LYS A 359 16.61 -22.77 12.19
CA LYS A 359 16.64 -21.63 13.14
C LYS A 359 15.50 -20.64 12.91
N LYS A 360 15.11 -20.40 11.65
CA LYS A 360 14.02 -19.45 11.34
C LYS A 360 12.68 -19.93 11.91
N LEU A 361 12.41 -21.23 11.86
CA LEU A 361 11.22 -21.84 12.46
C LEU A 361 11.13 -21.61 13.97
N THR A 362 12.26 -21.53 14.68
CA THR A 362 12.27 -21.28 16.13
C THR A 362 12.23 -19.79 16.48
N ALA A 363 12.85 -18.91 15.70
CA ALA A 363 12.96 -17.47 15.99
C ALA A 363 11.62 -16.71 15.92
N ILE A 364 10.68 -17.14 15.08
CA ILE A 364 9.35 -16.50 14.93
C ILE A 364 8.52 -16.57 16.23
N SER A 365 8.89 -17.45 17.18
CA SER A 365 8.25 -17.58 18.49
C SER A 365 8.61 -16.46 19.50
N GLY A 366 9.61 -15.62 19.20
CA GLY A 366 10.11 -14.59 20.13
C GLY A 366 9.23 -13.34 20.27
N GLN A 367 9.38 -12.62 21.39
CA GLN A 367 8.86 -11.27 21.61
C GLN A 367 9.71 -10.21 20.89
N GLY A 368 9.90 -10.36 19.58
CA GLY A 368 10.63 -9.38 18.78
C GLY A 368 10.08 -7.95 18.95
N LYS A 369 10.97 -6.95 18.85
CA LYS A 369 10.66 -5.52 18.91
C LYS A 369 9.90 -5.05 17.67
N SER A 370 10.23 -5.58 16.49
CA SER A 370 9.58 -5.27 15.21
C SER A 370 8.81 -6.46 14.62
N ASP A 371 7.83 -6.18 13.76
CA ASP A 371 7.15 -7.20 12.96
C ASP A 371 8.04 -7.83 11.88
N LEU A 372 9.24 -7.30 11.65
CA LEU A 372 10.27 -7.83 10.76
C LEU A 372 11.40 -8.56 11.51
N ASP A 373 11.34 -8.63 12.84
CA ASP A 373 12.36 -9.31 13.63
C ASP A 373 12.54 -10.77 13.18
N GLY A 374 13.80 -11.15 13.00
CA GLY A 374 14.20 -12.47 12.53
C GLY A 374 14.09 -12.65 11.01
N MET A 375 13.62 -11.64 10.26
CA MET A 375 13.74 -11.66 8.81
C MET A 375 15.19 -11.42 8.39
N THR A 376 15.62 -12.20 7.41
CA THR A 376 16.98 -12.18 6.89
C THR A 376 16.97 -12.19 5.38
N MET A 377 17.91 -11.49 4.76
CA MET A 377 18.27 -11.72 3.36
C MET A 377 19.40 -12.74 3.27
N GLN A 378 19.45 -13.47 2.15
CA GLN A 378 20.56 -14.37 1.85
C GLN A 378 21.47 -13.71 0.84
N VAL A 379 22.78 -13.79 1.07
CA VAL A 379 23.81 -13.16 0.24
C VAL A 379 24.74 -14.24 -0.27
N LEU A 380 24.86 -14.35 -1.59
CA LEU A 380 25.76 -15.28 -2.26
C LEU A 380 26.81 -14.48 -3.02
N GLU A 381 28.06 -14.92 -2.95
CA GLU A 381 29.12 -14.53 -3.86
C GLU A 381 29.46 -15.71 -4.78
N LEU A 382 29.38 -15.49 -6.09
CA LEU A 382 29.57 -16.48 -7.13
C LEU A 382 31.04 -16.63 -7.52
N ALA A 383 31.37 -17.66 -8.32
CA ALA A 383 32.76 -17.98 -8.68
C ALA A 383 33.45 -16.87 -9.48
N ASP A 384 32.70 -16.10 -10.23
CA ASP A 384 33.17 -14.95 -10.99
C ASP A 384 33.23 -13.64 -10.19
N GLY A 385 32.86 -13.68 -8.89
CA GLY A 385 32.89 -12.53 -7.99
C GLY A 385 31.59 -11.75 -7.90
N ARG A 386 30.57 -12.09 -8.71
CA ARG A 386 29.26 -11.42 -8.63
C ARG A 386 28.56 -11.74 -7.32
N ARG A 387 27.84 -10.74 -6.81
CA ARG A 387 27.10 -10.79 -5.56
C ARG A 387 25.61 -10.75 -5.83
N VAL A 388 24.90 -11.77 -5.33
CA VAL A 388 23.45 -11.91 -5.49
C VAL A 388 22.81 -11.83 -4.12
N TRP A 389 21.85 -10.93 -3.96
CA TRP A 389 21.01 -10.84 -2.77
C TRP A 389 19.67 -11.52 -3.05
N PHE A 390 19.23 -12.34 -2.12
CA PHE A 390 17.94 -13.01 -2.18
C PHE A 390 17.08 -12.53 -1.02
N LEU A 391 16.00 -11.84 -1.39
CA LEU A 391 15.02 -11.26 -0.48
C LEU A 391 13.76 -12.15 -0.48
N HIS A 392 13.18 -12.34 0.69
CA HIS A 392 11.87 -12.99 0.79
C HIS A 392 10.78 -12.05 0.28
N CYS A 393 9.68 -12.62 -0.25
CA CYS A 393 8.48 -11.83 -0.47
C CYS A 393 8.02 -11.22 0.85
N MET A 394 7.84 -9.91 0.81
CA MET A 394 7.12 -9.15 1.80
C MET A 394 5.69 -9.01 1.31
N PHE A 395 4.74 -9.38 2.15
CA PHE A 395 3.33 -9.30 1.77
C PHE A 395 2.89 -7.85 1.55
N GLY A 396 2.28 -7.58 0.40
CA GLY A 396 1.59 -6.33 0.10
C GLY A 396 2.51 -5.12 -0.06
N ASP A 397 2.11 -3.99 0.49
CA ASP A 397 2.78 -2.69 0.36
C ASP A 397 4.20 -2.65 0.98
N LEU A 398 4.54 -3.57 1.87
CA LEU A 398 5.91 -3.73 2.33
C LEU A 398 6.87 -4.23 1.25
N ALA A 399 6.36 -4.85 0.18
CA ALA A 399 7.14 -5.15 -1.02
C ALA A 399 7.67 -3.85 -1.65
N ARG A 400 6.81 -2.82 -1.72
CA ARG A 400 7.16 -1.51 -2.27
C ARG A 400 8.30 -0.87 -1.49
N ASP A 401 8.19 -0.83 -0.15
CA ASP A 401 9.25 -0.28 0.72
C ASP A 401 10.59 -1.00 0.52
N LEU A 402 10.56 -2.32 0.49
CA LEU A 402 11.77 -3.13 0.40
C LEU A 402 12.45 -2.98 -0.97
N VAL A 403 11.68 -3.07 -2.05
CA VAL A 403 12.21 -2.94 -3.40
C VAL A 403 12.62 -1.50 -3.71
N GLY A 404 11.89 -0.51 -3.18
CA GLY A 404 12.26 0.90 -3.27
C GLY A 404 13.59 1.17 -2.57
N ALA A 405 13.80 0.61 -1.37
CA ALA A 405 15.09 0.71 -0.67
C ALA A 405 16.23 0.01 -1.42
N VAL A 406 15.96 -1.09 -2.11
CA VAL A 406 16.93 -1.76 -3.00
C VAL A 406 17.33 -0.84 -4.16
N ALA A 407 16.36 -0.20 -4.80
CA ALA A 407 16.62 0.74 -5.89
C ALA A 407 17.38 1.99 -5.40
N ASP A 408 16.99 2.56 -4.27
CA ASP A 408 17.66 3.69 -3.62
C ASP A 408 19.11 3.38 -3.25
N HIS A 409 19.41 2.11 -2.94
CA HIS A 409 20.77 1.62 -2.67
C HIS A 409 21.64 1.53 -3.93
N GLY A 410 21.06 1.73 -5.12
CA GLY A 410 21.77 1.79 -6.39
C GLY A 410 21.81 0.49 -7.18
N VAL A 411 21.02 -0.52 -6.78
CA VAL A 411 20.93 -1.80 -7.50
C VAL A 411 20.44 -1.57 -8.93
N LYS A 412 21.04 -2.29 -9.89
CA LYS A 412 20.73 -2.15 -11.32
C LYS A 412 19.89 -3.27 -11.91
N ASN A 413 19.89 -4.44 -11.28
CA ASN A 413 19.13 -5.59 -11.76
C ASN A 413 18.30 -6.17 -10.62
N VAL A 414 16.98 -6.23 -10.84
CA VAL A 414 16.02 -6.85 -9.93
C VAL A 414 15.25 -7.91 -10.68
N THR A 415 15.21 -9.12 -10.12
CA THR A 415 14.39 -10.22 -10.61
C THR A 415 13.32 -10.55 -9.60
N PHE A 416 12.06 -10.34 -9.98
CA PHE A 416 10.88 -10.72 -9.22
C PHE A 416 10.48 -12.16 -9.54
N ILE A 417 10.32 -12.99 -8.51
CA ILE A 417 9.73 -14.33 -8.62
C ILE A 417 8.58 -14.46 -7.63
N GLY A 418 7.35 -14.28 -8.14
CA GLY A 418 6.13 -14.32 -7.34
C GLY A 418 5.35 -15.63 -7.47
N SER A 419 4.43 -15.84 -6.54
CA SER A 419 3.51 -16.98 -6.54
C SER A 419 2.15 -16.47 -6.98
N ALA A 420 1.65 -16.93 -8.12
CA ALA A 420 0.47 -16.37 -8.74
C ALA A 420 -0.68 -17.38 -8.89
N GLY A 421 -1.91 -16.88 -8.86
CA GLY A 421 -3.10 -17.66 -9.17
C GLY A 421 -3.48 -17.49 -10.63
N SER A 422 -3.64 -18.61 -11.34
CA SER A 422 -4.16 -18.60 -12.70
C SER A 422 -5.68 -18.60 -12.72
N LEU A 423 -6.27 -17.69 -13.48
CA LEU A 423 -7.69 -17.66 -13.85
C LEU A 423 -7.92 -18.32 -15.23
N ASP A 424 -6.87 -18.45 -16.05
CA ASP A 424 -6.91 -19.20 -17.30
C ASP A 424 -6.56 -20.69 -17.09
N PRO A 425 -7.49 -21.63 -17.34
CA PRO A 425 -7.21 -23.06 -17.25
C PRO A 425 -6.18 -23.57 -18.27
N GLY A 426 -5.85 -22.77 -19.31
CA GLY A 426 -4.76 -23.00 -20.26
C GLY A 426 -3.37 -22.68 -19.72
N ILE A 427 -3.27 -22.09 -18.52
CA ILE A 427 -2.02 -21.89 -17.78
C ILE A 427 -1.98 -22.93 -16.66
N PRO A 428 -1.20 -24.02 -16.80
CA PRO A 428 -1.23 -25.13 -15.86
C PRO A 428 -0.51 -24.78 -14.55
N PHE A 429 -0.99 -25.39 -13.47
CA PHE A 429 -0.30 -25.41 -12.18
C PHE A 429 1.17 -25.81 -12.34
N GLY A 430 2.06 -25.13 -11.61
CA GLY A 430 3.49 -25.41 -11.60
C GLY A 430 4.23 -24.98 -12.86
N SER A 431 3.56 -24.29 -13.79
CA SER A 431 4.24 -23.57 -14.87
C SER A 431 4.78 -22.22 -14.38
N MET A 432 5.67 -21.63 -15.17
CA MET A 432 6.12 -20.26 -15.00
C MET A 432 5.74 -19.43 -16.22
N ILE A 433 5.35 -18.18 -16.01
CA ILE A 433 5.12 -17.21 -17.09
C ILE A 433 5.75 -15.85 -16.74
N THR A 434 5.96 -15.01 -17.74
CA THR A 434 6.16 -13.57 -17.56
C THR A 434 4.89 -12.88 -18.06
N PRO A 435 4.19 -12.07 -17.24
CA PRO A 435 2.98 -11.39 -17.70
C PRO A 435 3.33 -10.34 -18.76
N ALA A 436 2.53 -10.27 -19.81
CA ALA A 436 2.77 -9.34 -20.92
C ALA A 436 2.12 -7.98 -20.69
N VAL A 437 0.95 -7.98 -20.04
CA VAL A 437 0.11 -6.81 -19.81
C VAL A 437 -0.24 -6.72 -18.33
N TYR A 438 -0.27 -5.51 -17.78
CA TYR A 438 -0.73 -5.21 -16.43
C TYR A 438 -2.01 -4.40 -16.49
N ARG A 439 -3.03 -4.84 -15.76
CA ARG A 439 -4.25 -4.07 -15.51
C ARG A 439 -4.13 -3.32 -14.18
N HIS A 440 -4.12 -2.00 -14.26
CA HIS A 440 -4.14 -1.09 -13.11
C HIS A 440 -5.23 -0.04 -13.33
N ASP A 441 -6.10 0.16 -12.34
CA ASP A 441 -7.22 1.11 -12.40
C ASP A 441 -8.10 0.97 -13.66
N GLY A 442 -8.35 -0.27 -14.07
CA GLY A 442 -9.17 -0.59 -15.25
C GLY A 442 -8.49 -0.34 -16.59
N THR A 443 -7.23 0.11 -16.59
CA THR A 443 -6.43 0.34 -17.80
C THR A 443 -5.44 -0.80 -18.01
N ASP A 444 -5.35 -1.27 -19.25
CA ASP A 444 -4.41 -2.32 -19.66
C ASP A 444 -3.16 -1.70 -20.29
N GLU A 445 -1.99 -1.99 -19.72
CA GLU A 445 -0.71 -1.44 -20.16
C GLU A 445 0.33 -2.54 -20.41
N PRO A 446 1.12 -2.46 -21.50
CA PRO A 446 2.18 -3.41 -21.76
C PRO A 446 3.31 -3.25 -20.73
N LEU A 447 3.74 -4.35 -20.13
CA LEU A 447 4.81 -4.33 -19.13
C LEU A 447 6.23 -4.21 -19.73
N ASN A 448 6.39 -4.55 -21.02
CA ASN A 448 7.67 -4.46 -21.75
C ASN A 448 8.88 -5.09 -21.02
N LEU A 449 8.67 -6.22 -20.36
CA LEU A 449 9.68 -6.87 -19.54
C LEU A 449 10.71 -7.63 -20.37
N PRO A 450 11.98 -7.74 -19.91
CA PRO A 450 12.99 -8.58 -20.55
C PRO A 450 12.55 -10.04 -20.61
N ALA A 451 12.64 -10.64 -21.79
CA ALA A 451 12.28 -12.05 -21.99
C ALA A 451 13.18 -13.00 -21.17
N ILE A 452 12.61 -14.12 -20.74
CA ILE A 452 13.33 -15.23 -20.11
C ILE A 452 13.23 -16.43 -21.07
N PRO A 453 14.35 -16.95 -21.60
CA PRO A 453 14.32 -18.05 -22.56
C PRO A 453 13.54 -19.26 -22.03
N GLY A 454 12.56 -19.72 -22.80
CA GLY A 454 11.72 -20.87 -22.46
C GLY A 454 10.62 -20.60 -21.41
N ILE A 455 10.46 -19.35 -20.95
CA ILE A 455 9.31 -18.94 -20.13
C ILE A 455 8.40 -18.06 -21.00
N PRO A 456 7.13 -18.42 -21.22
CA PRO A 456 6.23 -17.65 -22.07
C PRO A 456 6.01 -16.22 -21.54
N ASN A 457 6.15 -15.23 -22.41
CA ASN A 457 5.73 -13.85 -22.16
C ASN A 457 4.29 -13.67 -22.65
N ARG A 458 3.31 -13.84 -21.75
CA ARG A 458 1.88 -13.84 -22.10
C ARG A 458 1.00 -13.50 -20.91
N GLY A 459 -0.24 -13.18 -21.22
CA GLY A 459 -1.32 -13.07 -20.26
C GLY A 459 -1.47 -11.68 -19.66
N LEU A 460 -2.71 -11.37 -19.28
CA LEU A 460 -3.10 -10.18 -18.55
C LEU A 460 -3.00 -10.43 -17.04
N TYR A 461 -2.14 -9.67 -16.38
CA TYR A 461 -1.94 -9.67 -14.95
C TYR A 461 -2.81 -8.59 -14.27
N GLN A 462 -3.42 -8.92 -13.14
CA GLN A 462 -4.03 -7.93 -12.24
C GLN A 462 -3.54 -8.11 -10.80
N LYS A 463 -3.22 -7.00 -10.13
CA LYS A 463 -2.89 -7.02 -8.70
C LYS A 463 -4.15 -7.32 -7.88
N VAL A 464 -4.02 -8.19 -6.87
CA VAL A 464 -5.03 -8.37 -5.82
C VAL A 464 -4.50 -7.91 -4.45
N PRO A 465 -5.32 -7.25 -3.61
CA PRO A 465 -4.86 -6.78 -2.29
C PRO A 465 -4.61 -7.91 -1.28
N THR A 466 -5.27 -9.05 -1.48
CA THR A 466 -5.07 -10.26 -0.67
C THR A 466 -5.43 -11.49 -1.49
N PRO A 467 -4.73 -12.62 -1.34
CA PRO A 467 -5.12 -13.88 -2.01
C PRO A 467 -6.52 -14.37 -1.58
N ASN A 468 -7.04 -13.87 -0.45
CA ASN A 468 -8.30 -14.33 0.13
C ASN A 468 -9.57 -13.80 -0.58
N VAL A 469 -9.46 -12.87 -1.55
CA VAL A 469 -10.63 -12.38 -2.30
C VAL A 469 -11.19 -13.40 -3.30
N GLY A 470 -10.46 -14.51 -3.53
CA GLY A 470 -10.80 -15.58 -4.46
C GLY A 470 -12.08 -16.36 -4.11
N THR A 471 -13.25 -15.75 -4.26
CA THR A 471 -14.51 -16.49 -4.37
C THR A 471 -14.65 -17.04 -5.79
N GLN A 472 -15.45 -18.09 -6.01
CA GLN A 472 -15.74 -18.57 -7.36
C GLN A 472 -16.44 -17.50 -8.22
N THR A 473 -17.32 -16.68 -7.62
CA THR A 473 -17.98 -15.56 -8.29
C THR A 473 -16.99 -14.50 -8.74
N TRP A 474 -16.12 -14.05 -7.82
CA TRP A 474 -15.06 -13.09 -8.13
C TRP A 474 -14.13 -13.66 -9.21
N THR A 475 -13.73 -14.93 -9.09
CA THR A 475 -12.88 -15.61 -10.08
C THR A 475 -13.53 -15.59 -11.47
N ALA A 476 -14.83 -15.90 -11.55
CA ALA A 476 -15.57 -15.89 -12.81
C ALA A 476 -15.70 -14.48 -13.40
N GLN A 477 -15.96 -13.47 -12.57
CA GLN A 477 -16.07 -12.07 -12.99
C GLN A 477 -14.72 -11.51 -13.46
N THR A 478 -13.67 -11.70 -12.68
CA THR A 478 -12.31 -11.28 -13.02
C THR A 478 -11.83 -11.96 -14.29
N ARG A 479 -12.08 -13.26 -14.45
CA ARG A 479 -11.81 -13.98 -15.70
C ARG A 479 -12.63 -13.44 -16.88
N ALA A 480 -13.92 -13.15 -16.68
CA ALA A 480 -14.77 -12.58 -17.72
C ALA A 480 -14.29 -11.19 -18.19
N SER A 481 -13.57 -10.47 -17.33
CA SER A 481 -12.89 -9.22 -17.71
C SER A 481 -11.60 -9.44 -18.52
N GLY A 482 -11.20 -10.67 -18.78
CA GLY A 482 -10.02 -11.03 -19.57
C GLY A 482 -8.72 -11.15 -18.77
N VAL A 483 -8.77 -11.13 -17.44
CA VAL A 483 -7.59 -11.32 -16.59
C VAL A 483 -7.23 -12.80 -16.56
N ASP A 484 -5.96 -13.10 -16.83
CA ASP A 484 -5.44 -14.46 -16.89
C ASP A 484 -4.79 -14.89 -15.58
N VAL A 485 -4.10 -13.95 -14.90
CA VAL A 485 -3.29 -14.24 -13.72
C VAL A 485 -3.40 -13.11 -12.69
N VAL A 486 -3.44 -13.49 -11.41
CA VAL A 486 -3.48 -12.57 -10.27
C VAL A 486 -2.34 -12.86 -9.29
N GLU A 487 -1.82 -11.80 -8.69
CA GLU A 487 -0.70 -11.84 -7.74
C GLU A 487 -0.67 -10.56 -6.91
N SER A 488 -0.30 -10.64 -5.63
CA SER A 488 -0.48 -9.55 -4.66
C SER A 488 0.65 -8.52 -4.61
N GLU A 489 1.87 -8.87 -4.99
CA GLU A 489 3.07 -8.10 -4.77
C GLU A 489 3.64 -7.46 -6.05
N LEU A 490 3.45 -8.08 -7.22
CA LEU A 490 4.06 -7.66 -8.49
C LEU A 490 3.66 -6.22 -8.85
N GLY A 491 2.39 -5.85 -8.66
CA GLY A 491 1.91 -4.47 -8.91
C GLY A 491 2.74 -3.44 -8.16
N HIS A 492 3.02 -3.67 -6.87
CA HIS A 492 3.87 -2.79 -6.08
C HIS A 492 5.30 -2.69 -6.61
N VAL A 493 5.85 -3.81 -7.09
CA VAL A 493 7.21 -3.86 -7.64
C VAL A 493 7.27 -3.13 -8.98
N VAL A 494 6.30 -3.34 -9.87
CA VAL A 494 6.22 -2.65 -11.16
C VAL A 494 6.09 -1.14 -10.95
N GLU A 495 5.16 -0.71 -10.10
CA GLU A 495 4.95 0.70 -9.77
C GLU A 495 6.21 1.35 -9.21
N GLU A 496 6.91 0.68 -8.28
CA GLU A 496 8.15 1.22 -7.72
C GLU A 496 9.24 1.29 -8.79
N MET A 497 9.44 0.25 -9.61
CA MET A 497 10.49 0.26 -10.64
C MET A 497 10.27 1.32 -11.73
N ARG A 498 9.03 1.78 -11.96
CA ARG A 498 8.76 2.94 -12.84
C ARG A 498 9.38 4.23 -12.33
N LEU A 499 9.48 4.39 -11.01
CA LEU A 499 10.16 5.53 -10.38
C LEU A 499 11.69 5.43 -10.51
N HIS A 500 12.22 4.26 -10.89
CA HIS A 500 13.65 4.00 -11.04
C HIS A 500 13.98 3.42 -12.43
N PRO A 501 13.84 4.21 -13.52
CA PRO A 501 14.03 3.71 -14.89
C PRO A 501 15.44 3.18 -15.19
N GLY A 502 16.42 3.48 -14.31
CA GLY A 502 17.77 2.93 -14.38
C GLY A 502 17.92 1.51 -13.79
N VAL A 503 16.83 0.91 -13.31
CA VAL A 503 16.79 -0.45 -12.75
C VAL A 503 16.09 -1.37 -13.73
N ARG A 504 16.79 -2.41 -14.17
CA ARG A 504 16.23 -3.45 -15.02
C ARG A 504 15.41 -4.42 -14.16
N LEU A 505 14.09 -4.44 -14.37
CA LEU A 505 13.18 -5.40 -13.77
C LEU A 505 12.96 -6.60 -14.69
N GLN A 506 13.17 -7.82 -14.18
CA GLN A 506 12.76 -9.07 -14.80
C GLN A 506 11.72 -9.76 -13.92
N VAL A 507 10.71 -10.40 -14.50
CA VAL A 507 9.58 -11.00 -13.75
C VAL A 507 9.34 -12.42 -14.22
N ALA A 508 9.18 -13.33 -13.26
CA ALA A 508 8.61 -14.65 -13.49
C ALA A 508 7.57 -14.98 -12.42
N LEU A 509 6.37 -15.35 -12.84
CA LEU A 509 5.28 -15.77 -11.97
C LEU A 509 5.19 -17.29 -11.99
N VAL A 510 5.29 -17.90 -10.81
CA VAL A 510 5.08 -19.33 -10.62
C VAL A 510 3.60 -19.56 -10.35
N ILE A 511 2.95 -20.38 -11.17
CA ILE A 511 1.52 -20.65 -11.05
C ILE A 511 1.28 -21.61 -9.90
N SER A 512 0.93 -21.06 -8.74
CA SER A 512 0.71 -21.80 -7.50
C SER A 512 -0.69 -22.33 -7.32
N GLU A 513 -1.65 -21.76 -8.03
CA GLU A 513 -3.00 -22.26 -8.02
C GLU A 513 -3.64 -22.04 -9.38
N VAL A 514 -4.64 -22.87 -9.68
CA VAL A 514 -5.57 -22.65 -10.80
C VAL A 514 -6.93 -22.45 -10.16
N ALA A 515 -7.42 -21.21 -10.18
CA ALA A 515 -8.53 -20.76 -9.35
C ALA A 515 -9.86 -21.48 -9.66
N SER A 516 -10.06 -21.95 -10.89
CA SER A 516 -11.29 -22.66 -11.28
C SER A 516 -11.11 -23.61 -12.46
N GLY A 517 -12.12 -24.46 -12.70
CA GLY A 517 -12.18 -25.38 -13.83
C GLY A 517 -11.67 -26.80 -13.54
N PRO A 518 -11.59 -27.67 -14.56
CA PRO A 518 -11.24 -29.09 -14.39
C PRO A 518 -9.84 -29.34 -13.82
N ASN A 519 -8.93 -28.37 -14.01
CA ASN A 519 -7.55 -28.42 -13.52
C ASN A 519 -7.36 -27.64 -12.20
N HIS A 520 -8.46 -27.32 -11.50
CA HIS A 520 -8.41 -26.61 -10.24
C HIS A 520 -7.49 -27.32 -9.25
N ARG A 521 -6.51 -26.57 -8.72
CA ARG A 521 -5.57 -27.01 -7.70
C ARG A 521 -5.21 -25.81 -6.85
N ASP A 522 -5.35 -25.95 -5.54
CA ASP A 522 -5.10 -24.89 -4.56
C ASP A 522 -3.61 -24.85 -4.18
N MET A 523 -3.10 -23.67 -3.83
CA MET A 523 -1.74 -23.47 -3.31
C MET A 523 -1.44 -24.33 -2.08
N THR A 524 -2.46 -24.71 -1.30
CA THR A 524 -2.29 -25.61 -0.13
C THR A 524 -1.88 -27.04 -0.52
N GLU A 525 -2.04 -27.42 -1.78
CA GLU A 525 -1.71 -28.76 -2.29
C GLU A 525 -0.26 -28.86 -2.79
N TRP A 526 0.58 -27.85 -2.53
CA TRP A 526 1.99 -27.83 -2.91
C TRP A 526 2.84 -28.80 -2.09
N GLY A 527 3.66 -29.58 -2.79
CA GLY A 527 4.66 -30.46 -2.17
C GLY A 527 6.09 -30.16 -2.60
N LEU A 528 7.05 -30.77 -1.90
CA LEU A 528 8.47 -30.72 -2.27
C LEU A 528 8.74 -31.26 -3.69
N SER A 529 7.93 -32.21 -4.16
CA SER A 529 8.01 -32.73 -5.52
C SER A 529 7.65 -31.67 -6.56
N ASP A 530 6.64 -30.84 -6.31
CA ASP A 530 6.27 -29.73 -7.20
C ASP A 530 7.37 -28.67 -7.23
N LEU A 531 7.93 -28.32 -6.06
CA LEU A 531 9.06 -27.38 -5.98
C LEU A 531 10.28 -27.83 -6.81
N ARG A 532 10.62 -29.12 -6.77
CA ARG A 532 11.75 -29.66 -7.55
C ARG A 532 11.51 -29.63 -9.06
N LYS A 533 10.26 -29.76 -9.50
CA LYS A 533 9.91 -29.66 -10.93
C LYS A 533 10.16 -28.25 -11.48
N LEU A 534 10.16 -27.23 -10.62
CA LEU A 534 10.45 -25.84 -11.00
C LEU A 534 11.94 -25.56 -11.23
N PHE A 535 12.85 -26.40 -10.73
CA PHE A 535 14.29 -26.10 -10.76
C PHE A 535 14.83 -25.81 -12.16
N PRO A 536 14.45 -26.53 -13.24
CA PRO A 536 14.87 -26.18 -14.59
C PRO A 536 14.46 -24.76 -15.00
N ASP A 537 13.24 -24.33 -14.70
CA ASP A 537 12.73 -23.01 -15.08
C ASP A 537 13.34 -21.91 -14.21
N LEU A 538 13.42 -22.13 -12.88
CA LEU A 538 14.14 -21.25 -11.95
C LEU A 538 15.62 -21.08 -12.36
N ASN A 539 16.21 -22.14 -12.91
CA ASN A 539 17.55 -22.06 -13.46
C ASN A 539 17.59 -21.14 -14.69
N ARG A 540 16.66 -21.27 -15.64
CA ARG A 540 16.60 -20.33 -16.78
C ARG A 540 16.40 -18.88 -16.34
N VAL A 541 15.61 -18.63 -15.30
CA VAL A 541 15.47 -17.29 -14.70
C VAL A 541 16.84 -16.77 -14.25
N MET A 542 17.58 -17.55 -13.44
CA MET A 542 18.92 -17.15 -12.99
C MET A 542 19.92 -16.97 -14.13
N ASP A 543 19.85 -17.80 -15.18
CA ASP A 543 20.72 -17.68 -16.36
C ASP A 543 20.45 -16.36 -17.09
N ALA A 544 19.17 -16.00 -17.24
CA ALA A 544 18.76 -14.77 -17.90
C ALA A 544 19.06 -13.52 -17.06
N SER A 545 18.90 -13.59 -15.73
CA SER A 545 19.17 -12.47 -14.82
C SER A 545 20.67 -12.16 -14.69
N LEU A 546 21.51 -13.20 -14.79
CA LEU A 546 22.97 -13.07 -14.76
C LEU A 546 23.60 -13.07 -16.16
N ASP A 547 22.83 -13.17 -17.23
CA ASP A 547 23.36 -13.29 -18.60
C ASP A 547 24.48 -14.36 -18.73
N SER A 548 24.25 -15.53 -18.12
CA SER A 548 25.26 -16.58 -18.06
C SER A 548 24.66 -17.97 -17.86
N PRO A 549 24.60 -18.82 -18.90
CA PRO A 549 24.19 -20.21 -18.75
C PRO A 549 25.30 -21.14 -18.20
N ASP A 550 26.54 -20.64 -18.07
CA ASP A 550 27.66 -21.47 -17.61
C ASP A 550 27.47 -21.88 -16.15
N LYS A 551 27.36 -23.20 -15.93
CA LYS A 551 27.24 -23.78 -14.59
C LYS A 551 28.42 -23.45 -13.68
N SER A 552 29.61 -23.19 -14.23
CA SER A 552 30.80 -22.90 -13.44
C SER A 552 30.67 -21.61 -12.62
N VAL A 553 29.93 -20.61 -13.13
CA VAL A 553 29.59 -19.36 -12.43
C VAL A 553 28.84 -19.63 -11.13
N TYR A 554 27.94 -20.62 -11.12
CA TYR A 554 27.08 -20.96 -9.97
C TYR A 554 27.79 -21.77 -8.88
N VAL A 555 29.12 -21.88 -8.93
CA VAL A 555 29.90 -22.31 -7.77
C VAL A 555 29.95 -21.17 -6.77
N VAL A 556 29.45 -21.40 -5.56
CA VAL A 556 29.35 -20.37 -4.52
C VAL A 556 30.69 -20.27 -3.78
N LYS A 557 31.27 -19.06 -3.77
CA LYS A 557 32.47 -18.73 -2.97
C LYS A 557 32.10 -18.47 -1.51
N SER A 558 31.03 -17.72 -1.29
CA SER A 558 30.58 -17.38 0.05
C SER A 558 29.06 -17.31 0.14
N TYR A 559 28.54 -17.68 1.31
CA TYR A 559 27.11 -17.63 1.64
C TYR A 559 26.96 -17.01 3.03
N LYS A 560 26.10 -16.00 3.15
CA LYS A 560 25.76 -15.33 4.41
C LYS A 560 24.26 -15.14 4.52
N SER A 561 23.75 -15.26 5.75
CA SER A 561 22.38 -14.84 6.10
C SER A 561 22.52 -13.56 6.91
N VAL A 562 21.94 -12.46 6.43
CA VAL A 562 22.08 -11.13 7.02
C VAL A 562 20.70 -10.66 7.50
N PRO A 563 20.54 -10.14 8.74
CA PRO A 563 19.29 -9.53 9.18
C PRO A 563 18.84 -8.43 8.22
N LEU A 564 17.54 -8.38 7.92
CA LEU A 564 16.99 -7.38 7.00
C LEU A 564 16.90 -5.99 7.64
N LEU A 565 16.73 -5.95 8.96
CA LEU A 565 16.87 -4.75 9.77
C LEU A 565 18.16 -4.85 10.57
N SER A 566 19.00 -3.82 10.53
CA SER A 566 20.05 -3.64 11.51
C SER A 566 19.41 -3.24 12.83
N GLY A 567 19.75 -3.94 13.93
CA GLY A 567 19.44 -3.40 15.25
C GLY A 567 20.02 -1.98 15.40
N PRO A 568 19.40 -1.13 16.23
CA PRO A 568 19.89 0.22 16.48
C PRO A 568 21.33 0.27 16.99
#